data_AF-A0A084IG98-F1
#
_entry.id   AF-A0A084IG98-F1
#
_cell.length_a   1.000
_cell.length_b   1.000
_cell.length_c   1.000
_cell.angle_alpha   90.00
_cell.angle_beta   90.00
_cell.angle_gamma   90.00
#
_symmetry.space_group_name_H-M   'P 1'
#
loop_
_entity.id
_entity.type
_entity.pdbx_description
1 polymer ?
#
loop_
_entity_poly.entity_id
_entity_poly.type
_entity_poly.pdbx_seq_one_letter_code
_entity_poly.pdbx_strand_id
1 'polypeptide(L)'
;MQMVQAARVVKAVDVRVRGYHGRPPITAFDACREIYRDQEGFSDYWVRRYIQRQGPYPIGTMVRYANGFRAQVVSLDERGQPTGVRVVRNLKAPGHQRLNLVLDGVDLHQLGKLEHAMAYEPHELYAPLAV
;
A
#
# COMPACT_ATOMS: atom_id res chain seq x y z
N MET A 1 -16.47 -2.15 21.19
CA MET A 1 -15.01 -2.13 21.43
C MET A 1 -14.16 -2.82 20.36
N GLN A 2 -14.58 -3.95 19.76
CA GLN A 2 -13.77 -4.69 18.76
C GLN A 2 -13.41 -3.88 17.49
N MET A 3 -14.36 -3.13 16.93
CA MET A 3 -14.10 -2.29 15.74
C MET A 3 -13.07 -1.18 15.98
N VAL A 4 -12.99 -0.64 17.21
CA VAL A 4 -12.04 0.43 17.53
C VAL A 4 -10.61 -0.08 17.47
N GLN A 5 -10.35 -1.30 17.94
CA GLN A 5 -9.03 -1.91 17.88
C GLN A 5 -8.61 -2.21 16.43
N ALA A 6 -9.52 -2.75 15.63
CA ALA A 6 -9.29 -2.95 14.20
C ALA A 6 -8.97 -1.63 13.48
N ALA A 7 -9.79 -0.60 13.70
CA ALA A 7 -9.61 0.72 13.09
C ALA A 7 -8.30 1.39 13.52
N ARG A 8 -7.88 1.22 14.78
CA ARG A 8 -6.58 1.72 15.27
C ARG A 8 -5.41 1.10 14.52
N VAL A 9 -5.43 -0.21 14.27
CA VAL A 9 -4.36 -0.87 13.48
C VAL A 9 -4.35 -0.34 12.05
N VAL A 10 -5.51 -0.29 11.39
CA VAL A 10 -5.62 0.26 10.01
C VAL A 10 -5.07 1.68 9.95
N LYS A 11 -5.50 2.55 10.88
CA LYS A 11 -5.04 3.94 10.93
C LYS A 11 -3.54 4.05 11.20
N ALA A 12 -3.02 3.23 12.11
CA ALA A 12 -1.60 3.22 12.45
C ALA A 12 -0.72 2.77 11.28
N VAL A 13 -1.18 1.81 10.49
CA VAL A 13 -0.51 1.38 9.25
C VAL A 13 -0.56 2.50 8.22
N ASP A 14 -1.75 3.05 7.92
CA ASP A 14 -1.93 4.11 6.92
C ASP A 14 -1.07 5.35 7.22
N VAL A 15 -1.03 5.79 8.49
CA VAL A 15 -0.21 6.93 8.93
C VAL A 15 1.29 6.68 8.70
N ARG A 16 1.80 5.48 8.99
CA ARG A 16 3.21 5.14 8.78
C ARG A 16 3.55 5.00 7.30
N VAL A 17 2.67 4.35 6.55
CA VAL A 17 2.85 4.14 5.10
C VAL A 17 2.87 5.45 4.34
N ARG A 18 2.10 6.45 4.77
CA ARG A 18 2.08 7.79 4.18
C ARG A 18 3.11 8.74 4.75
N GLY A 19 3.78 8.38 5.85
CA GLY A 19 4.61 9.30 6.61
C GLY A 19 3.76 10.35 7.36
N TYR A 20 4.29 10.83 8.49
CA TYR A 20 3.60 11.79 9.35
C TYR A 20 4.57 12.49 10.30
N HIS A 21 4.30 13.76 10.62
CA HIS A 21 5.08 14.55 11.58
C HIS A 21 6.60 14.42 11.44
N GLY A 22 7.12 14.63 10.23
CA GLY A 22 8.56 14.56 9.96
C GLY A 22 9.14 13.15 9.88
N ARG A 23 8.33 12.09 10.08
CA ARG A 23 8.73 10.72 9.78
C ARG A 23 8.51 10.44 8.29
N PRO A 24 9.54 9.93 7.58
CA PRO A 24 9.39 9.57 6.18
C PRO A 24 8.40 8.41 6.01
N PRO A 25 7.73 8.32 4.86
CA PRO A 25 6.91 7.17 4.52
C PRO A 25 7.72 5.87 4.54
N ILE A 26 7.12 4.78 4.99
CA ILE A 26 7.72 3.43 4.96
C ILE A 26 6.84 2.46 4.19
N THR A 27 7.36 1.27 3.88
CA THR A 27 6.54 0.23 3.22
C THR A 27 5.46 -0.29 4.18
N ALA A 28 4.39 -0.87 3.64
CA ALA A 28 3.36 -1.49 4.46
C ALA A 28 3.89 -2.66 5.31
N PHE A 29 4.87 -3.40 4.78
CA PHE A 29 5.56 -4.45 5.52
C PHE A 29 6.30 -3.88 6.74
N ASP A 30 7.07 -2.80 6.54
CA ASP A 30 7.78 -2.13 7.63
C ASP A 30 6.83 -1.55 8.68
N ALA A 31 5.73 -0.94 8.24
CA ALA A 31 4.69 -0.42 9.14
C ALA A 31 4.06 -1.53 9.99
N CYS A 32 3.71 -2.66 9.38
CA CYS A 32 3.20 -3.83 10.12
C CYS A 32 4.23 -4.36 11.10
N ARG A 33 5.50 -4.43 10.71
CA ARG A 33 6.61 -4.88 11.56
C ARG A 33 6.82 -3.97 12.76
N GLU A 34 6.76 -2.65 12.59
CA GLU A 34 6.84 -1.70 13.71
C GLU A 34 5.67 -1.84 14.68
N ILE A 35 4.45 -1.90 14.15
CA ILE A 35 3.24 -2.01 14.97
C ILE A 35 3.21 -3.34 15.73
N TYR A 36 3.66 -4.43 15.11
CA TYR A 36 3.75 -5.73 15.75
C TYR A 36 4.79 -5.78 16.89
N ARG A 37 5.84 -4.95 16.80
CA ARG A 37 6.84 -4.80 17.89
C ARG A 37 6.33 -3.95 19.05
N ASP A 38 5.38 -3.05 18.80
CA ASP A 38 4.74 -2.21 19.81
C ASP A 38 3.55 -2.93 20.47
N GLN A 39 3.88 -3.93 21.31
CA GLN A 39 2.90 -4.82 21.94
C GLN A 39 2.05 -4.14 23.03
N GLU A 40 2.46 -2.98 23.53
CA GLU A 40 1.70 -2.22 24.54
C GLU A 40 0.69 -1.25 23.88
N GLY A 41 0.99 -0.72 22.69
CA GLY A 41 0.12 0.21 21.96
C GLY A 41 -1.02 -0.45 21.17
N PHE A 42 -0.87 -1.73 20.82
CA PHE A 42 -1.76 -2.45 19.91
C PHE A 42 -2.06 -3.88 20.35
N SER A 43 -3.30 -4.33 20.12
CA SER A 43 -3.69 -5.72 20.34
C SER A 43 -3.04 -6.66 19.34
N ASP A 44 -2.22 -7.60 19.81
CA ASP A 44 -1.56 -8.63 18.98
C ASP A 44 -2.56 -9.38 18.08
N TYR A 45 -3.72 -9.74 18.61
CA TYR A 45 -4.80 -10.38 17.86
C TYR A 45 -5.20 -9.56 16.61
N TRP A 46 -5.42 -8.26 16.77
CA TRP A 46 -5.86 -7.39 15.67
C TRP A 46 -4.74 -7.10 14.68
N VAL A 47 -3.49 -7.02 15.13
CA VAL A 47 -2.33 -6.88 14.25
C VAL A 47 -2.14 -8.14 13.40
N ARG A 48 -2.17 -9.33 14.00
CA ARG A 48 -2.08 -10.60 13.26
C ARG A 48 -3.23 -10.77 12.28
N ARG A 49 -4.46 -10.47 12.72
CA ARG A 49 -5.64 -10.55 11.85
C ARG A 49 -5.57 -9.59 10.67
N TYR A 50 -5.03 -8.38 10.88
CA TYR A 50 -4.78 -7.42 9.80
C TYR A 50 -3.80 -7.99 8.78
N ILE A 51 -2.64 -8.50 9.24
CA ILE A 51 -1.60 -9.08 8.37
C ILE A 51 -2.14 -10.28 7.59
N GLN A 52 -2.86 -11.19 8.25
CA GLN A 52 -3.44 -12.38 7.62
C GLN A 52 -4.46 -12.02 6.54
N ARG A 53 -5.30 -11.01 6.78
CA ARG A 53 -6.36 -10.62 5.85
C ARG A 53 -5.85 -9.81 4.67
N GLN A 54 -4.94 -8.87 4.93
CA GLN A 54 -4.46 -7.93 3.90
C GLN A 54 -3.27 -8.48 3.10
N GLY A 55 -2.62 -9.53 3.60
CA GLY A 55 -1.44 -10.08 2.98
C GLY A 55 -0.26 -9.09 2.96
N PRO A 56 0.72 -9.31 2.08
CA PRO A 56 1.95 -8.51 2.03
C PRO A 56 1.76 -7.12 1.39
N TYR A 57 0.66 -6.89 0.68
CA TYR A 57 0.39 -5.67 -0.08
C TYR A 57 -0.99 -5.09 0.25
N PRO A 58 -1.26 -4.63 1.50
CA PRO A 58 -2.55 -4.06 1.88
C PRO A 58 -3.00 -2.95 0.93
N ILE A 59 -4.31 -2.70 0.87
CA ILE A 59 -4.89 -1.58 0.13
C ILE A 59 -4.17 -0.27 0.52
N GLY A 60 -3.82 0.54 -0.48
CA GLY A 60 -3.05 1.76 -0.32
C GLY A 60 -1.54 1.53 -0.31
N THR A 61 -1.03 0.30 -0.44
CA THR A 61 0.42 0.07 -0.60
C THR A 61 0.90 0.53 -1.97
N MET A 62 2.04 1.21 -2.05
CA MET A 62 2.73 1.47 -3.31
C MET A 62 3.53 0.24 -3.70
N VAL A 63 3.45 -0.20 -4.96
CA VAL A 63 4.14 -1.38 -5.48
C VAL A 63 4.82 -1.06 -6.81
N ARG A 64 5.89 -1.81 -7.10
CA ARG A 64 6.59 -1.79 -8.37
C ARG A 64 6.29 -3.04 -9.18
N TYR A 65 6.09 -2.84 -10.47
CA TYR A 65 5.92 -3.90 -11.45
C TYR A 65 7.08 -3.96 -12.44
N ALA A 66 7.37 -5.16 -12.96
CA ALA A 66 8.51 -5.45 -13.83
C ALA A 66 8.56 -4.61 -15.12
N ASN A 67 7.40 -4.18 -15.66
CA ASN A 67 7.38 -3.30 -16.82
C ASN A 67 7.73 -1.84 -16.48
N GLY A 68 8.11 -1.55 -15.24
CA GLY A 68 8.52 -0.22 -14.77
C GLY A 68 7.35 0.64 -14.36
N PHE A 69 6.23 0.04 -13.97
CA PHE A 69 5.09 0.79 -13.44
C PHE A 69 5.14 0.86 -11.93
N ARG A 70 4.83 2.05 -11.42
CA ARG A 70 4.58 2.30 -10.00
C ARG A 70 3.09 2.48 -9.82
N ALA A 71 2.51 1.71 -8.89
CA ALA A 71 1.07 1.66 -8.71
C ALA A 71 0.67 1.51 -7.25
N GLN A 72 -0.48 2.07 -6.88
CA GLN A 72 -1.09 1.94 -5.57
C GLN A 72 -2.12 0.82 -5.59
N VAL A 73 -2.06 -0.12 -4.65
CA VAL A 73 -3.08 -1.18 -4.51
C VAL A 73 -4.43 -0.56 -4.13
N VAL A 74 -5.49 -0.90 -4.87
CA VAL A 74 -6.86 -0.40 -4.58
C VAL A 74 -7.83 -1.52 -4.23
N SER A 75 -7.55 -2.76 -4.62
CA SER A 75 -8.36 -3.95 -4.32
C SER A 75 -7.51 -5.20 -4.16
N LEU A 76 -8.01 -6.13 -3.35
CA LEU A 76 -7.38 -7.40 -3.02
C LEU A 76 -8.37 -8.56 -3.25
N ASP A 77 -7.86 -9.76 -3.53
CA ASP A 77 -8.62 -10.99 -3.40
C ASP A 77 -8.73 -11.46 -1.94
N GLU A 78 -9.40 -12.60 -1.72
CA GLU A 78 -9.56 -13.22 -0.41
C GLU A 78 -8.24 -13.70 0.22
N ARG A 79 -7.16 -13.81 -0.57
CA ARG A 79 -5.83 -14.23 -0.15
C ARG A 79 -4.89 -13.03 0.10
N GLY A 80 -5.38 -11.80 -0.05
CA GLY A 80 -4.59 -10.59 0.09
C GLY A 80 -3.65 -10.31 -1.09
N GLN A 81 -3.91 -10.89 -2.26
CA GLN A 81 -3.21 -10.57 -3.49
C GLN A 81 -3.87 -9.38 -4.20
N PRO A 82 -3.10 -8.42 -4.74
CA PRO A 82 -3.64 -7.32 -5.52
C PRO A 82 -4.45 -7.80 -6.72
N THR A 83 -5.73 -7.44 -6.77
CA THR A 83 -6.63 -7.66 -7.92
C THR A 83 -6.94 -6.38 -8.69
N GLY A 84 -6.55 -5.23 -8.15
CA GLY A 84 -6.59 -3.96 -8.84
C GLY A 84 -5.63 -2.94 -8.26
N VAL A 85 -5.08 -2.11 -9.13
CA VAL A 85 -4.13 -1.07 -8.78
C VAL A 85 -4.43 0.23 -9.54
N ARG A 86 -4.14 1.37 -8.92
CA ARG A 86 -4.04 2.66 -9.59
C ARG A 86 -2.60 2.88 -10.01
N VAL A 87 -2.32 2.84 -11.31
CA VAL A 87 -1.02 3.20 -11.87
C VAL A 87 -0.81 4.71 -11.70
N VAL A 88 0.22 5.09 -10.96
CA VAL A 88 0.54 6.49 -10.66
C VAL A 88 1.69 7.03 -11.51
N ARG A 89 2.61 6.15 -11.95
CA ARG A 89 3.73 6.51 -12.82
C ARG A 89 4.16 5.38 -13.74
N ASN A 90 4.60 5.76 -14.94
CA ASN A 90 5.44 4.93 -15.80
C ASN A 90 6.90 5.39 -15.65
N LEU A 91 7.73 4.55 -15.01
CA LEU A 91 9.14 4.84 -14.74
C LEU A 91 10.03 4.64 -15.98
N LYS A 92 9.55 3.97 -17.04
CA LYS A 92 10.30 3.82 -18.30
C LYS A 92 10.05 4.97 -19.27
N ALA A 93 8.97 5.73 -19.12
CA ALA A 93 8.68 6.88 -19.95
C ALA A 93 9.66 8.04 -19.64
N PRO A 94 10.10 8.81 -20.65
CA PRO A 94 10.87 10.04 -20.43
C PRO A 94 10.17 10.95 -19.41
N GLY A 95 10.91 11.41 -18.40
CA GLY A 95 10.37 12.27 -17.34
C GLY A 95 9.47 11.56 -16.31
N HIS A 96 9.43 10.22 -16.30
CA HIS A 96 8.63 9.41 -15.38
C HIS A 96 7.15 9.84 -15.36
N GLN A 97 6.50 9.75 -16.53
CA GLN A 97 5.14 10.20 -16.77
C GLN A 97 4.18 9.81 -15.64
N ARG A 98 3.43 10.79 -15.13
CA ARG A 98 2.35 10.57 -14.16
C ARG A 98 1.13 10.00 -14.86
N LEU A 99 0.46 9.08 -14.18
CA LEU A 99 -0.75 8.41 -14.62
C LEU A 99 -1.78 8.45 -13.50
N ASN A 100 -3.05 8.25 -13.86
CA ASN A 100 -4.14 8.01 -12.91
C ASN A 100 -5.09 6.98 -13.52
N LEU A 101 -4.56 5.80 -13.81
CA LEU A 101 -5.29 4.72 -14.46
C LEU A 101 -5.51 3.60 -13.45
N VAL A 102 -6.77 3.26 -13.19
CA VAL A 102 -7.10 2.06 -12.42
C VAL A 102 -7.15 0.87 -13.37
N LEU A 103 -6.36 -0.16 -13.08
CA LEU A 103 -6.36 -1.44 -13.78
C LEU A 103 -6.78 -2.54 -12.80
N ASP A 104 -7.58 -3.48 -13.27
CA ASP A 104 -8.01 -4.64 -12.50
C ASP A 104 -8.00 -5.92 -13.36
N GLY A 105 -8.13 -7.06 -12.67
CA GLY A 105 -8.29 -8.36 -13.31
C GLY A 105 -7.26 -8.64 -14.39
N VAL A 106 -7.74 -8.86 -15.62
CA VAL A 106 -6.91 -9.24 -16.77
C VAL A 106 -5.93 -8.14 -17.21
N ASP A 107 -6.24 -6.87 -16.95
CA ASP A 107 -5.41 -5.75 -17.39
C ASP A 107 -4.14 -5.58 -16.55
N LEU A 108 -4.10 -6.16 -15.35
CA LEU A 108 -2.89 -6.17 -14.51
C LEU A 108 -1.70 -6.85 -15.21
N HIS A 109 -1.94 -7.81 -16.10
CA HIS A 109 -0.87 -8.48 -16.85
C HIS A 109 -0.03 -7.50 -17.69
N GLN A 110 -0.61 -6.37 -18.12
CA GLN A 110 0.10 -5.33 -18.86
C GLN A 110 1.23 -4.67 -18.04
N LEU A 111 1.13 -4.72 -16.71
CA LEU A 111 2.14 -4.18 -15.81
C LEU A 111 3.34 -5.13 -15.64
N GLY A 112 3.18 -6.41 -16.00
CA GLY A 112 4.16 -7.46 -15.75
C GLY A 112 4.04 -8.01 -14.32
N LYS A 113 5.09 -8.69 -13.85
CA LYS A 113 5.11 -9.30 -12.51
C LYS A 113 5.20 -8.21 -11.42
N LEU A 114 4.43 -8.35 -10.34
CA LEU A 114 4.60 -7.56 -9.12
C LEU A 114 5.95 -7.93 -8.48
N GLU A 115 6.84 -6.95 -8.32
CA GLU A 115 8.20 -7.16 -7.81
C GLU A 115 8.27 -6.97 -6.29
N HIS A 116 7.90 -5.79 -5.79
CA HIS A 116 8.01 -5.45 -4.37
C HIS A 116 7.15 -4.23 -3.99
N ALA A 117 6.94 -4.06 -2.69
CA ALA A 117 6.36 -2.86 -2.11
C ALA A 117 7.40 -1.73 -2.06
N MET A 118 6.94 -0.50 -2.20
CA MET A 118 7.74 0.72 -2.11
C MET A 118 7.14 1.65 -1.05
N ALA A 119 7.98 2.50 -0.47
CA ALA A 119 7.51 3.63 0.32
C ALA A 119 6.96 4.72 -0.61
N TYR A 120 5.99 5.51 -0.12
CA TYR A 120 5.52 6.68 -0.86
C TYR A 120 6.65 7.70 -1.08
N GLU A 121 6.63 8.35 -2.23
CA GLU A 121 7.43 9.54 -2.45
C GLU A 121 6.65 10.79 -1.99
N PRO A 122 7.32 11.85 -1.50
CA PRO A 122 6.64 13.02 -0.93
C PRO A 122 5.58 13.66 -1.84
N HIS A 123 5.81 13.65 -3.15
CA HIS A 123 4.89 14.22 -4.13
C HIS A 123 3.70 13.33 -4.48
N GLU A 124 3.68 12.07 -4.03
CA GLU A 124 2.56 11.13 -4.22
C GLU A 124 1.53 11.25 -3.08
N LEU A 125 1.93 11.81 -1.94
CA LEU A 125 1.05 12.03 -0.78
C LEU A 125 0.00 13.13 -1.02
N TYR A 126 0.30 14.04 -1.95
CA TYR A 126 -0.52 15.20 -2.31
C TYR A 126 -0.99 15.18 -3.76
N ALA A 127 -0.74 14.09 -4.49
CA ALA A 127 -1.35 13.93 -5.81
C ALA A 127 -2.87 13.89 -5.58
N PRO A 128 -3.66 14.80 -6.19
CA PRO A 128 -5.10 14.79 -5.98
C PRO A 128 -5.60 13.41 -6.36
N LEU A 129 -6.35 12.80 -5.44
CA LEU A 129 -7.29 11.73 -5.77
C LEU A 129 -8.23 12.37 -6.80
N ALA A 130 -7.89 12.32 -8.08
CA ALA A 130 -8.81 12.78 -9.10
C ALA A 130 -9.97 11.78 -9.05
N VAL A 131 -11.04 12.25 -8.41
CA VAL A 131 -12.38 11.66 -8.39
C VAL A 131 -12.93 11.73 -9.81
#